data_AF-A0A809SKB2-F1
#
_entry.id   AF-A0A809SKB2-F1
#
_cell.length_a   1.000
_cell.length_b   1.000
_cell.length_c   1.000
_cell.angle_alpha   90.00
_cell.angle_beta   90.00
_cell.angle_gamma   90.00
#
_symmetry.space_group_name_H-M   'P 1'
#
loop_
_entity.id
_entity.type
_entity.pdbx_description
1 polymer ?
#
loop_
_entity_poly.entity_id
_entity_poly.type
_entity_poly.pdbx_seq_one_letter_code
_entity_poly.pdbx_strand_id
1 'polypeptide(L)'
;MITMYNYYMKVNNYIIGKNKRAKGTYIFAGISGGYGAGTKKQIGLGWLEQLEQINPDVISILKTKAKELTEDMEKDFVKQELLNSIQNQKITVNSINYGIEVIYKFIDKLQIFESISKTKHKDLKSILEYCIASRIINSNSIIRNFEIKDNFINTIKSQKDAFYSLLDVLVENEKIHFKELKQ
;
A
#
# COMPACT_ATOMS: atom_id res chain seq x y z
N MET A 1 21.28 39.82 43.98
CA MET A 1 20.41 38.63 43.93
C MET A 1 19.46 38.84 42.76
N ILE A 2 19.72 38.23 41.60
CA ILE A 2 18.91 38.42 40.39
C ILE A 2 18.03 37.19 40.25
N THR A 3 16.72 37.37 40.44
CA THR A 3 15.73 36.31 40.30
C THR A 3 15.46 36.09 38.82
N MET A 4 16.01 35.02 38.25
CA MET A 4 15.80 34.63 36.87
C MET A 4 14.40 34.00 36.75
N TYR A 5 13.42 34.74 36.22
CA TYR A 5 12.10 34.21 35.88
C TYR A 5 12.23 33.26 34.68
N ASN A 6 12.22 31.96 34.94
CA ASN A 6 12.04 30.95 33.89
C ASN A 6 10.60 31.03 33.35
N TYR A 7 10.42 31.76 32.25
CA TYR A 7 9.18 31.74 31.46
C TYR A 7 9.09 30.37 30.75
N TYR A 8 8.47 29.38 31.40
CA TYR A 8 8.02 28.18 30.70
C TYR A 8 6.85 28.59 29.79
N MET A 9 7.16 28.86 28.52
CA MET A 9 6.14 29.02 27.48
C MET A 9 5.36 27.71 27.40
N LYS A 10 4.10 27.75 27.83
CA LYS A 10 3.20 26.59 27.79
C LYS A 10 2.88 26.30 26.32
N VAL A 11 3.58 25.33 25.74
CA VAL A 11 3.32 24.88 24.37
C VAL A 11 1.98 24.16 24.39
N ASN A 12 1.03 24.67 23.61
CA ASN A 12 -0.28 24.03 23.46
C ASN A 12 -0.24 23.04 22.30
N ASN A 13 -0.78 21.86 22.54
CA ASN A 13 -0.86 20.82 21.53
C ASN A 13 -2.23 20.88 20.84
N TYR A 14 -2.30 20.34 19.64
CA TYR A 14 -3.55 20.23 18.91
C TYR A 14 -4.52 19.26 19.59
N ILE A 15 -5.81 19.59 19.51
CA ILE A 15 -6.92 18.73 19.92
C ILE A 15 -7.83 18.45 18.73
N ILE A 16 -8.46 17.28 18.73
CA ILE A 16 -9.41 16.88 17.68
C ILE A 16 -10.83 17.21 18.13
N GLY A 17 -11.50 18.06 17.34
CA GLY A 17 -12.88 18.47 17.54
C GLY A 17 -13.83 17.85 16.51
N LYS A 18 -15.10 17.75 16.90
CA LYS A 18 -16.21 17.28 16.07
C LYS A 18 -17.25 18.37 15.95
N ASN A 19 -17.63 18.72 14.72
CA ASN A 19 -18.71 19.65 14.43
C ASN A 19 -19.84 18.89 13.73
N LYS A 20 -20.94 18.65 14.43
CA LYS A 20 -22.14 18.03 13.84
C LYS A 20 -22.84 19.04 12.93
N ARG A 21 -23.05 18.68 11.67
CA ARG A 21 -23.74 19.48 10.65
C ARG A 21 -24.84 18.64 9.99
N ALA A 22 -25.72 19.28 9.22
CA ALA A 22 -26.81 18.59 8.52
C ALA A 22 -26.32 17.45 7.59
N LYS A 23 -25.14 17.63 6.97
CA LYS A 23 -24.54 16.66 6.03
C LYS A 23 -23.78 15.52 6.72
N GLY A 24 -23.47 15.62 8.02
CA GLY A 24 -22.62 14.68 8.73
C GLY A 24 -21.74 15.34 9.79
N THR A 25 -20.76 14.60 10.29
CA THR A 25 -19.83 15.09 11.32
C THR A 25 -18.54 15.58 10.69
N TYR A 26 -18.23 16.88 10.79
CA TYR A 26 -16.98 17.44 10.30
C TYR A 26 -15.89 17.38 11.38
N ILE A 27 -14.71 16.90 11.01
CA ILE A 27 -13.56 16.77 11.90
C ILE A 27 -12.57 17.90 11.65
N PHE A 28 -12.08 18.49 12.74
CA PHE A 28 -11.05 19.52 12.69
C PHE A 28 -10.03 19.32 13.81
N ALA A 29 -8.82 19.85 13.61
CA ALA A 29 -7.82 20.00 14.65
C ALA A 29 -7.76 21.49 15.07
N GLY A 30 -7.56 21.79 16.34
CA GLY A 30 -7.38 23.16 16.80
C GLY A 30 -6.65 23.23 18.14
N ILE A 31 -6.24 24.43 18.54
CA ILE A 31 -5.63 24.70 19.84
C ILE A 31 -6.72 25.18 20.80
N SER A 32 -6.71 24.71 22.04
CA SER A 32 -7.64 25.21 23.07
C SER A 32 -7.44 26.70 23.31
N GLY A 33 -8.51 27.48 23.20
CA GLY A 33 -8.48 28.92 23.51
C GLY A 33 -8.46 29.23 25.00
N GLY A 34 -8.62 28.22 25.87
CA GLY A 34 -8.89 28.37 27.30
C GLY A 34 -10.37 28.15 27.64
N TYR A 35 -10.71 28.25 28.92
CA TYR A 35 -12.06 28.01 29.42
C TYR A 35 -13.08 28.96 28.76
N GLY A 36 -14.12 28.40 28.14
CA GLY A 36 -15.19 29.16 27.47
C GLY A 36 -14.80 29.85 26.15
N ALA A 37 -13.51 29.86 25.78
CA ALA A 37 -13.00 30.63 24.63
C ALA A 37 -12.94 29.83 23.31
N GLY A 38 -13.44 28.58 23.30
CA GLY A 38 -13.48 27.73 22.12
C GLY A 38 -12.09 27.28 21.65
N THR A 39 -11.90 27.19 20.33
CA THR A 39 -10.63 26.74 19.72
C THR A 39 -10.08 27.77 18.75
N LYS A 40 -8.75 27.90 18.75
CA LYS A 40 -7.95 28.78 17.88
C LYS A 40 -7.19 27.94 16.86
N LYS A 41 -6.68 28.57 15.80
CA LYS A 41 -5.86 27.92 14.74
C LYS A 41 -6.50 26.63 14.21
N GLN A 42 -7.80 26.67 13.91
CA GLN A 42 -8.51 25.50 13.41
C GLN A 42 -7.99 25.08 12.02
N ILE A 43 -7.85 23.78 11.83
CA ILE A 43 -7.46 23.10 10.60
C ILE A 43 -8.53 22.07 10.29
N GLY A 44 -9.18 22.22 9.14
CA GLY A 44 -10.19 21.26 8.68
C GLY A 44 -9.55 19.98 8.16
N LEU A 45 -10.01 18.82 8.65
CA LEU A 45 -9.50 17.51 8.24
C LEU A 45 -10.43 16.80 7.26
N GLY A 46 -11.75 17.00 7.37
CA GLY A 46 -12.71 16.40 6.44
C GLY A 46 -13.98 15.89 7.14
N TRP A 47 -14.81 15.19 6.38
CA TRP A 47 -16.01 14.54 6.90
C TRP A 47 -15.66 13.20 7.55
N LEU A 48 -16.15 12.96 8.76
CA LEU A 48 -15.85 11.73 9.51
C LEU A 48 -16.16 10.48 8.70
N GLU A 49 -17.30 10.48 8.02
CA GLU A 49 -17.79 9.36 7.22
C GLU A 49 -16.85 9.02 6.06
N GLN A 50 -16.11 10.00 5.53
CA GLN A 50 -15.09 9.78 4.50
C GLN A 50 -13.77 9.29 5.10
N LEU A 51 -13.40 9.80 6.28
CA LEU A 51 -12.16 9.41 6.95
C LEU A 51 -12.26 7.99 7.52
N GLU A 52 -13.44 7.57 7.99
CA GLU A 52 -13.71 6.21 8.47
C GLU A 52 -13.61 5.15 7.34
N GLN A 53 -13.85 5.53 6.09
CA GLN A 53 -13.60 4.66 4.93
C GLN A 53 -12.11 4.40 4.71
N ILE A 54 -11.24 5.31 5.16
CA ILE A 54 -9.78 5.13 5.12
C ILE A 54 -9.37 4.25 6.29
N ASN A 55 -9.77 4.61 7.51
CA ASN A 55 -9.46 3.84 8.71
C ASN A 55 -10.60 3.94 9.74
N PRO A 56 -11.21 2.83 10.18
CA PRO A 56 -12.35 2.86 11.11
C PRO A 56 -12.00 3.46 12.48
N ASP A 57 -10.74 3.43 12.90
CA ASP A 57 -10.26 3.97 14.18
C ASP A 57 -9.77 5.43 14.10
N VAL A 58 -10.16 6.16 13.05
CA VAL A 58 -9.70 7.52 12.71
C VAL A 58 -9.61 8.46 13.91
N ILE A 59 -10.65 8.53 14.76
CA ILE A 59 -10.68 9.48 15.88
C ILE A 59 -9.60 9.16 16.93
N SER A 60 -9.34 7.88 17.19
CA SER A 60 -8.33 7.46 18.17
C SER A 60 -6.93 7.80 17.67
N ILE A 61 -6.67 7.48 16.39
CA ILE A 61 -5.40 7.76 15.72
C ILE A 61 -5.12 9.26 15.69
N LEU A 62 -6.08 10.07 15.23
CA LEU A 62 -5.94 11.52 15.16
C LEU A 62 -5.71 12.15 16.54
N LYS A 63 -6.44 11.70 17.57
CA LYS A 63 -6.26 12.21 18.94
C LYS A 63 -4.88 11.87 19.50
N THR A 64 -4.35 10.71 19.15
CA THR A 64 -3.01 10.30 19.57
C THR A 64 -1.95 11.14 18.88
N LYS A 65 -2.03 11.25 17.54
CA LYS A 65 -1.09 12.03 16.74
C LYS A 65 -1.13 13.53 17.08
N ALA A 66 -2.31 14.10 17.35
CA ALA A 66 -2.45 15.52 17.70
C ALA A 66 -1.70 15.91 18.98
N LYS A 67 -1.43 14.96 19.90
CA LYS A 67 -0.62 15.22 21.10
C LYS A 67 0.86 15.46 20.78
N GLU A 68 1.33 15.07 19.60
CA GLU A 68 2.72 15.30 19.16
C GLU A 68 2.88 16.64 18.45
N LEU A 69 1.77 17.26 18.05
CA LEU A 69 1.76 18.45 17.19
C LEU A 69 1.47 19.69 18.02
N THR A 70 2.32 20.70 17.85
CA THR A 70 2.35 21.90 18.69
C THR A 70 1.99 23.16 17.91
N GLU A 71 1.60 24.21 18.62
CA GLU A 71 1.08 25.45 18.06
C GLU A 71 2.05 26.23 17.13
N ASP A 72 3.35 26.00 17.27
CA ASP A 72 4.46 26.58 16.51
C ASP A 72 4.70 25.89 15.16
N MET A 73 4.14 24.70 14.96
CA MET A 73 4.23 23.98 13.68
C MET A 73 3.36 24.65 12.61
N GLU A 74 3.81 24.58 11.36
CA GLU A 74 3.07 25.12 10.22
C GLU A 74 1.75 24.36 10.02
N LYS A 75 0.66 25.09 9.72
CA LYS A 75 -0.69 24.52 9.59
C LYS A 75 -0.75 23.41 8.53
N ASP A 76 -0.09 23.60 7.40
CA ASP A 76 -0.12 22.62 6.30
C ASP A 76 0.65 21.36 6.66
N PHE A 77 1.79 21.50 7.35
CA PHE A 77 2.53 20.37 7.92
C PHE A 77 1.68 19.59 8.93
N VAL A 78 1.04 20.28 9.88
CA VAL A 78 0.15 19.65 10.88
C VAL A 78 -1.00 18.90 10.20
N LYS A 79 -1.60 19.49 9.17
CA LYS A 79 -2.68 18.85 8.41
C LYS A 79 -2.20 17.57 7.73
N GLN A 80 -1.03 17.62 7.07
CA GLN A 80 -0.44 16.47 6.40
C GLN A 80 -0.11 15.36 7.39
N GLU A 81 0.55 15.66 8.51
CA GLU A 81 0.88 14.66 9.53
C GLU A 81 -0.35 13.95 10.10
N LEU A 82 -1.42 14.70 10.36
CA LEU A 82 -2.70 14.14 10.83
C LEU A 82 -3.34 13.24 9.77
N LEU A 83 -3.44 13.70 8.52
CA LEU A 83 -4.05 12.90 7.45
C LEU A 83 -3.20 11.69 7.06
N ASN A 84 -1.88 11.78 7.15
CA ASN A 84 -0.97 10.66 6.93
C ASN A 84 -1.08 9.60 8.03
N SER A 85 -1.31 10.02 9.28
CA SER A 85 -1.44 9.08 10.40
C SER A 85 -2.63 8.12 10.27
N ILE A 86 -3.69 8.55 9.58
CA ILE A 86 -4.90 7.75 9.34
C ILE A 86 -4.88 7.00 8.01
N GLN A 87 -3.90 7.26 7.14
CA GLN A 87 -3.70 6.39 6.00
C GLN A 87 -3.40 5.01 6.56
N ASN A 88 -4.12 3.98 6.11
CA ASN A 88 -3.74 2.61 6.43
C ASN A 88 -2.27 2.46 6.03
N GLN A 89 -1.38 2.38 7.02
CA GLN A 89 -0.06 1.81 6.78
C GLN A 89 -0.39 0.44 6.20
N LYS A 90 -0.23 0.27 4.89
CA LYS A 90 -0.36 -1.03 4.25
C LYS A 90 0.70 -1.88 4.93
N ILE A 91 0.32 -2.61 5.98
CA ILE A 91 1.12 -3.67 6.54
C ILE A 91 1.27 -4.63 5.38
N THR A 92 2.41 -4.54 4.71
CA THR A 92 2.70 -5.33 3.55
C THR A 92 3.22 -6.63 4.13
N VAL A 93 2.31 -7.55 4.43
CA VAL A 93 2.68 -8.89 4.88
C VAL A 93 3.25 -9.60 3.65
N ASN A 94 4.57 -9.58 3.52
CA ASN A 94 5.27 -10.36 2.51
C ASN A 94 5.29 -11.82 2.97
N SER A 95 4.32 -12.60 2.52
CA SER A 95 4.35 -14.05 2.68
C SER A 95 5.26 -14.64 1.61
N ILE A 96 6.38 -15.22 2.05
CA ILE A 96 7.25 -16.01 1.17
C ILE A 96 6.75 -17.45 1.22
N ASN A 97 6.34 -17.97 0.06
CA ASN A 97 6.03 -19.39 -0.08
C ASN A 97 7.30 -20.11 -0.57
N TYR A 98 7.99 -20.79 0.35
CA TYR A 98 9.21 -21.53 0.03
C TYR A 98 9.01 -22.61 -1.04
N GLY A 99 7.80 -23.21 -1.12
CA GLY A 99 7.47 -24.16 -2.18
C GLY A 99 7.48 -23.51 -3.57
N ILE A 100 6.96 -22.28 -3.68
CA ILE A 100 6.99 -21.51 -4.92
C ILE A 100 8.43 -21.14 -5.29
N GLU A 101 9.26 -20.77 -4.30
CA GLU A 101 10.67 -20.45 -4.53
C GLU A 101 11.46 -21.65 -5.11
N VAL A 102 11.19 -22.86 -4.62
CA VAL A 102 11.79 -24.09 -5.18
C VAL A 102 11.37 -24.29 -6.64
N ILE A 103 10.11 -24.02 -6.98
CA ILE A 103 9.62 -24.13 -8.36
C ILE A 103 10.28 -23.08 -9.26
N TYR A 104 10.46 -21.85 -8.80
CA TYR A 104 11.16 -20.82 -9.57
C TYR A 104 12.62 -21.21 -9.86
N LYS A 105 13.34 -21.72 -8.85
CA LYS A 105 14.70 -22.25 -9.05
C LYS A 105 14.74 -23.41 -10.04
N PHE A 106 13.70 -24.25 -10.05
CA PHE A 106 13.56 -25.32 -11.03
C PHE A 106 13.34 -24.79 -12.45
N ILE A 107 12.44 -23.81 -12.64
CA ILE A 107 12.20 -23.15 -13.93
C ILE A 107 13.48 -22.49 -14.46
N ASP A 108 14.23 -21.82 -13.58
CA ASP A 108 15.52 -21.21 -13.91
C ASP A 108 16.51 -22.24 -14.43
N LYS A 109 16.60 -23.39 -13.75
CA LYS A 109 17.49 -24.48 -14.15
C LYS A 109 17.09 -25.09 -15.49
N LEU A 110 15.81 -25.13 -15.82
CA LEU A 110 15.33 -25.66 -17.10
C LEU A 110 15.64 -24.74 -18.28
N GLN A 111 16.00 -23.47 -18.05
CA GLN A 111 16.36 -22.50 -19.09
C GLN A 111 15.38 -22.47 -20.28
N ILE A 112 14.09 -22.75 -20.04
CA ILE A 112 13.07 -22.99 -21.09
C ILE A 112 12.87 -21.80 -22.02
N PHE A 113 13.23 -20.59 -21.61
CA PHE A 113 13.10 -19.39 -22.44
C PHE A 113 14.40 -18.99 -23.15
N GLU A 114 15.53 -19.66 -22.90
CA GLU A 114 16.82 -19.31 -23.50
C GLU A 114 16.93 -19.70 -24.98
N SER A 115 16.27 -20.80 -25.37
CA SER A 115 16.23 -21.25 -26.77
C SER A 115 15.24 -20.45 -27.64
N ILE A 116 14.48 -19.52 -27.05
CA ILE A 116 13.40 -18.79 -27.71
C ILE A 116 13.86 -17.37 -28.06
N SER A 117 13.53 -16.88 -29.26
CA SER A 117 14.02 -15.58 -29.72
C SER A 117 13.52 -14.40 -28.86
N LYS A 118 14.45 -13.54 -28.42
CA LYS A 118 14.19 -12.38 -27.53
C LYS A 118 13.11 -11.43 -28.04
N THR A 119 12.94 -11.33 -29.36
CA THR A 119 11.98 -10.42 -30.01
C THR A 119 10.52 -10.86 -29.89
N LYS A 120 10.25 -12.14 -29.61
CA LYS A 120 8.86 -12.60 -29.45
C LYS A 120 8.34 -12.48 -28.01
N HIS A 121 9.21 -12.38 -26.98
CA HIS A 121 8.82 -12.72 -25.60
C HIS A 121 9.54 -11.94 -24.50
N LYS A 122 9.34 -10.62 -24.41
CA LYS A 122 9.72 -9.88 -23.20
C LYS A 122 8.77 -10.30 -22.05
N ASP A 123 9.35 -10.69 -20.92
CA ASP A 123 8.64 -10.99 -19.66
C ASP A 123 7.80 -12.30 -19.57
N LEU A 124 7.90 -13.23 -20.54
CA LEU A 124 7.19 -14.52 -20.46
C LEU A 124 7.54 -15.35 -19.22
N LYS A 125 8.82 -15.33 -18.81
CA LYS A 125 9.27 -15.99 -17.59
C LYS A 125 8.51 -15.48 -16.36
N SER A 126 8.44 -14.16 -16.21
CA SER A 126 7.72 -13.50 -15.11
C SER A 126 6.21 -13.82 -15.14
N ILE A 127 5.63 -13.93 -16.34
CA ILE A 127 4.22 -14.35 -16.51
C ILE A 127 4.03 -15.81 -16.08
N LEU A 128 4.94 -16.71 -16.44
CA LEU A 128 4.89 -18.12 -16.03
C LEU A 128 5.00 -18.27 -14.51
N GLU A 129 6.00 -17.63 -13.90
CA GLU A 129 6.22 -17.62 -12.45
C GLU A 129 4.95 -17.15 -11.73
N TYR A 130 4.38 -16.03 -12.16
CA TYR A 130 3.15 -15.49 -11.59
C TYR A 130 1.95 -16.43 -11.77
N CYS A 131 1.76 -17.03 -12.94
CA CYS A 131 0.68 -17.96 -13.18
C CYS A 131 0.78 -19.19 -12.27
N ILE A 132 1.98 -19.74 -12.08
CA ILE A 132 2.24 -20.87 -11.19
C ILE A 132 1.95 -20.48 -9.74
N ALA A 133 2.48 -19.35 -9.28
CA ALA A 133 2.26 -18.89 -7.92
C ALA A 133 0.78 -18.62 -7.62
N SER A 134 0.08 -17.93 -8.53
CA SER A 134 -1.35 -17.67 -8.38
C SER A 134 -2.18 -18.94 -8.41
N ARG A 135 -1.78 -19.96 -9.20
CA ARG A 135 -2.44 -21.28 -9.20
C ARG A 135 -2.25 -22.02 -7.88
N ILE A 136 -1.06 -21.97 -7.29
CA ILE A 136 -0.77 -22.63 -6.01
C ILE A 136 -1.48 -21.96 -4.85
N ILE A 137 -1.49 -20.61 -4.81
CA ILE A 137 -2.04 -19.86 -3.69
C ILE A 137 -3.57 -19.77 -3.77
N ASN A 138 -4.11 -19.47 -4.95
CA ASN A 138 -5.51 -19.08 -5.13
C ASN A 138 -6.27 -19.98 -6.11
N SER A 139 -5.63 -21.00 -6.71
CA SER A 139 -6.25 -21.87 -7.74
C SER A 139 -6.84 -21.13 -8.94
N ASN A 140 -6.35 -19.92 -9.24
CA ASN A 140 -6.90 -19.07 -10.28
C ASN A 140 -6.74 -19.66 -11.70
N SER A 141 -7.61 -19.22 -12.61
CA SER A 141 -7.47 -19.43 -14.05
C SER A 141 -6.53 -18.40 -14.67
N ILE A 142 -6.06 -18.65 -15.89
CA ILE A 142 -5.18 -17.73 -16.62
C ILE A 142 -5.85 -16.36 -16.86
N ILE A 143 -7.14 -16.36 -17.20
CA ILE A 143 -7.88 -15.10 -17.38
C ILE A 143 -8.01 -14.33 -16.07
N ARG A 144 -8.29 -15.04 -14.96
CA ARG A 144 -8.37 -14.41 -13.65
C ARG A 144 -7.03 -13.81 -13.24
N ASN A 145 -5.92 -14.49 -13.52
CA ASN A 145 -4.56 -13.99 -13.29
C ASN A 145 -4.30 -12.67 -14.02
N PHE A 146 -4.70 -12.57 -15.29
CA PHE A 146 -4.57 -11.31 -16.04
C PHE A 146 -5.38 -10.16 -15.42
N GLU A 147 -6.61 -10.42 -14.97
CA GLU A 147 -7.48 -9.42 -14.35
C GLU A 147 -6.94 -8.89 -13.02
N ILE A 148 -6.27 -9.74 -12.24
CA ILE A 148 -5.81 -9.40 -10.88
C ILE A 148 -4.31 -9.09 -10.80
N LYS A 149 -3.58 -9.08 -11.91
CA LYS A 149 -2.11 -8.86 -11.95
C LYS A 149 -1.66 -7.56 -11.29
N ASP A 150 -2.52 -6.55 -11.29
CA ASP A 150 -2.25 -5.22 -10.74
C ASP A 150 -2.49 -5.14 -9.22
N ASN A 151 -3.03 -6.20 -8.61
CA ASN A 151 -3.26 -6.28 -7.18
C ASN A 151 -1.99 -6.65 -6.38
N PHE A 152 -0.87 -6.93 -7.06
CA PHE A 152 0.36 -7.43 -6.46
C PHE A 152 1.54 -6.46 -6.67
N ILE A 153 2.48 -6.45 -5.73
CA ILE A 153 3.70 -5.60 -5.73
C ILE A 153 4.51 -5.79 -7.01
N ASN A 154 4.62 -7.03 -7.47
CA ASN A 154 5.27 -7.38 -8.73
C ASN A 154 4.25 -7.29 -9.87
N THR A 155 3.88 -6.06 -10.23
CA THR A 155 2.91 -5.82 -11.29
C THR A 155 3.47 -6.26 -12.63
N ILE A 156 2.79 -7.21 -13.29
CA ILE A 156 3.14 -7.64 -14.65
C ILE A 156 2.59 -6.61 -15.64
N LYS A 157 3.49 -5.90 -16.31
CA LYS A 157 3.16 -4.95 -17.38
C LYS A 157 3.03 -5.65 -18.73
N SER A 158 2.09 -6.58 -18.86
CA SER A 158 1.84 -7.31 -20.11
C SER A 158 0.36 -7.30 -20.50
N GLN A 159 0.10 -7.46 -21.79
CA GLN A 159 -1.25 -7.52 -22.37
C GLN A 159 -1.85 -8.92 -22.18
N LYS A 160 -3.18 -9.02 -22.31
CA LYS A 160 -3.91 -10.29 -22.18
C LYS A 160 -3.32 -11.37 -23.08
N ASP A 161 -3.00 -11.02 -24.32
CA ASP A 161 -2.49 -11.96 -25.31
C ASP A 161 -1.17 -12.60 -24.88
N ALA A 162 -0.31 -11.88 -24.14
CA ALA A 162 0.94 -12.44 -23.63
C ALA A 162 0.72 -13.59 -22.64
N PHE A 163 -0.39 -13.59 -21.89
CA PHE A 163 -0.75 -14.70 -21.00
C PHE A 163 -1.21 -15.94 -21.77
N TYR A 164 -1.84 -15.78 -22.92
CA TYR A 164 -2.26 -16.90 -23.77
C TYR A 164 -1.10 -17.41 -24.63
N SER A 165 -0.33 -16.51 -25.24
CA SER A 165 0.86 -16.84 -26.02
C SER A 165 1.92 -17.58 -25.19
N LEU A 166 1.93 -17.42 -23.86
CA LEU A 166 2.77 -18.22 -22.98
C LEU A 166 2.54 -19.73 -23.20
N LEU A 167 1.28 -20.17 -23.25
CA LEU A 167 0.97 -21.59 -23.42
C LEU A 167 1.37 -22.08 -24.81
N ASP A 168 1.09 -21.28 -25.84
CA ASP A 168 1.45 -21.62 -27.22
C ASP A 168 2.96 -21.83 -27.34
N VAL A 169 3.75 -20.94 -26.73
CA VAL A 169 5.22 -21.02 -26.72
C VAL A 169 5.72 -22.26 -26.01
N LEU A 170 5.16 -22.61 -24.85
CA LEU A 170 5.56 -23.81 -24.12
C LEU A 170 5.24 -25.09 -24.90
N VAL A 171 4.11 -25.13 -25.60
CA VAL A 171 3.68 -26.27 -26.43
C VAL A 171 4.53 -26.39 -27.68
N GLU A 172 4.76 -25.29 -28.40
CA GLU A 172 5.57 -25.27 -29.62
C GLU A 172 7.01 -25.74 -29.38
N ASN A 173 7.55 -25.47 -28.19
CA ASN A 173 8.92 -25.79 -27.82
C ASN A 173 9.03 -27.02 -26.90
N GLU A 174 7.93 -27.75 -26.69
CA GLU A 174 7.83 -28.91 -25.79
C GLU A 174 8.96 -29.93 -26.01
N LYS A 175 9.21 -30.30 -27.28
CA LYS A 175 10.22 -31.30 -27.64
C LYS A 175 11.65 -30.86 -27.31
N ILE A 176 11.92 -29.56 -27.32
CA ILE A 176 13.23 -28.99 -26.96
C ILE A 176 13.39 -29.08 -25.44
N HIS A 177 12.37 -28.64 -24.69
CA HIS A 177 12.37 -28.65 -23.22
C HIS A 177 12.51 -30.05 -22.61
N PHE A 178 11.85 -31.07 -23.19
CA PHE A 178 11.93 -32.44 -22.65
C PHE A 178 13.16 -33.24 -23.08
N LYS A 179 13.94 -32.74 -24.05
CA LYS A 179 15.18 -33.41 -24.47
C LYS A 179 16.32 -33.17 -23.47
N GLU A 180 16.29 -32.03 -22.77
CA GLU A 180 17.26 -31.67 -21.74
C GLU A 180 17.00 -32.37 -20.39
N LEU A 181 15.76 -32.80 -20.14
CA LEU A 181 15.40 -33.55 -18.93
C LEU A 181 15.75 -35.05 -18.96
N LYS A 182 16.16 -35.58 -20.12
CA LYS A 182 16.52 -36.99 -20.31
C LYS A 182 18.04 -37.25 -20.25
N GLN A 183 18.83 -36.22 -19.90
CA GLN A 183 20.28 -36.31 -19.66
C GLN A 183 20.54 -36.38 -18.16
#